data_AF-Q0U8K5-F1
#
_entry.id   AF-Q0U8K5-F1
#
_cell.length_a   1.000
_cell.length_b   1.000
_cell.length_c   1.000
_cell.angle_alpha   90.00
_cell.angle_beta   90.00
_cell.angle_gamma   90.00
#
_symmetry.space_group_name_H-M   'P 1'
#
loop_
_entity.id
_entity.type
_entity.pdbx_description
1 polymer ?
#
loop_
_entity_poly.entity_id
_entity_poly.type
_entity_poly.pdbx_seq_one_letter_code
_entity_poly.pdbx_strand_id
1 'polypeptide(L)'
;MSFLLCSTRAFTPLISRAFSTSRIMSVRIDSAFLSQITAAEKSITNQDEPVKGGPTAAAQSHVGQELTSQILHDITMGERKITGSDGPVQGGPTSVAQKILTGSGTTSGGANNNNSNGQHTGRLDSSTLSKITEKEKEITGADGPTPGGPTAKAQQHANEPITSQALHDITEGEKKITGGERVRGGPTSAAQSELGKSRS
;
A
#
# COMPACT_ATOMS: atom_id res chain seq x y z
N MET A 1 5.27 -56.54 45.70
CA MET A 1 5.76 -56.30 44.32
C MET A 1 4.60 -56.67 43.39
N SER A 2 3.94 -55.85 42.61
CA SER A 2 3.98 -54.41 42.35
C SER A 2 2.64 -54.07 41.66
N PHE A 3 2.08 -52.90 41.97
CA PHE A 3 0.92 -52.35 41.27
C PHE A 3 1.33 -51.89 39.86
N LEU A 4 0.55 -52.25 38.84
CA LEU A 4 0.66 -51.69 37.49
C LEU A 4 -0.46 -50.66 37.29
N LEU A 5 -0.10 -49.37 37.43
CA LEU A 5 -0.89 -48.25 36.94
C LEU A 5 -0.64 -48.11 35.44
N CYS A 6 -1.67 -48.32 34.61
CA CYS A 6 -1.65 -47.94 33.21
C CYS A 6 -2.49 -46.66 33.06
N SER A 7 -1.81 -45.52 32.92
CA SER A 7 -2.43 -44.21 32.74
C SER A 7 -2.52 -43.90 31.24
N THR A 8 -3.73 -43.92 30.69
CA THR A 8 -3.99 -43.55 29.28
C THR A 8 -4.25 -42.05 29.17
N ARG A 9 -3.30 -41.34 28.56
CA ARG A 9 -3.40 -39.92 28.18
C ARG A 9 -4.49 -39.73 27.14
N ALA A 10 -5.44 -38.83 27.40
CA ALA A 10 -6.42 -38.35 26.44
C ALA A 10 -5.73 -37.50 25.35
N PHE A 11 -5.91 -37.89 24.09
CA PHE A 11 -5.52 -37.12 22.91
C PHE A 11 -6.67 -36.16 22.55
N THR A 12 -6.43 -34.85 22.67
CA THR A 12 -7.35 -33.83 22.17
C THR A 12 -7.18 -33.68 20.65
N PRO A 13 -8.24 -33.77 19.83
CA PRO A 13 -8.13 -33.44 18.41
C PRO A 13 -8.03 -31.92 18.25
N LEU A 14 -6.96 -31.48 17.58
CA LEU A 14 -6.78 -30.10 17.13
C LEU A 14 -7.90 -29.76 16.13
N ILE A 15 -8.74 -28.79 16.51
CA ILE A 15 -9.75 -28.19 15.64
C ILE A 15 -9.03 -27.50 14.48
N SER A 16 -9.01 -28.13 13.31
CA SER A 16 -8.63 -27.48 12.06
C SER A 16 -9.68 -26.42 11.74
N ARG A 17 -9.34 -25.16 11.98
CA ARG A 17 -10.12 -24.02 11.50
C ARG A 17 -10.14 -24.07 9.97
N ALA A 18 -11.30 -24.37 9.40
CA ALA A 18 -11.54 -24.21 7.99
C ALA A 18 -11.29 -22.74 7.62
N PHE A 19 -10.26 -22.48 6.82
CA PHE A 19 -10.09 -21.20 6.16
C PHE A 19 -11.29 -21.00 5.22
N SER A 20 -12.25 -20.19 5.66
CA SER A 20 -13.30 -19.68 4.78
C SER A 20 -12.63 -18.72 3.81
N THR A 21 -12.31 -19.20 2.60
CA THR A 21 -11.95 -18.36 1.47
C THR A 21 -13.19 -17.56 1.10
N SER A 22 -13.29 -16.34 1.64
CA SER A 22 -14.23 -15.35 1.11
C SER A 22 -14.04 -15.31 -0.39
N ARG A 23 -15.10 -15.64 -1.16
CA ARG A 23 -15.12 -15.47 -2.60
C ARG A 23 -14.82 -14.00 -2.88
N ILE A 24 -13.58 -13.70 -3.25
CA ILE A 24 -13.24 -12.43 -3.88
C ILE A 24 -14.09 -12.40 -5.14
N MET A 25 -14.99 -11.44 -5.24
CA MET A 25 -15.81 -11.23 -6.43
C MET A 25 -14.88 -11.17 -7.64
N SER A 26 -15.12 -12.03 -8.63
CA SER A 26 -14.25 -12.18 -9.77
C SER A 26 -14.28 -10.92 -10.63
N VAL A 27 -13.18 -10.17 -10.60
CA VAL A 27 -12.94 -9.05 -11.52
C VAL A 27 -12.77 -9.64 -12.91
N ARG A 28 -13.46 -9.12 -13.93
CA ARG A 28 -13.26 -9.55 -15.32
C ARG A 28 -12.34 -8.61 -16.06
N ILE A 29 -11.64 -9.15 -17.05
CA ILE A 29 -10.80 -8.36 -17.94
C ILE A 29 -11.69 -7.76 -19.02
N ASP A 30 -12.19 -6.57 -18.71
CA ASP A 30 -13.05 -5.78 -19.56
C ASP A 30 -12.27 -4.63 -20.23
N SER A 31 -12.91 -3.94 -21.18
CA SER A 31 -12.31 -2.78 -21.87
C SER A 31 -11.83 -1.69 -20.91
N ALA A 32 -12.53 -1.48 -19.79
CA ALA A 32 -12.13 -0.54 -18.75
C ALA A 32 -10.81 -0.96 -18.06
N PHE A 33 -10.62 -2.26 -17.83
CA PHE A 33 -9.37 -2.80 -17.28
C PHE A 33 -8.22 -2.55 -18.25
N LEU A 34 -8.40 -2.93 -19.52
CA LEU A 34 -7.38 -2.71 -20.55
C LEU A 34 -7.01 -1.23 -20.69
N SER A 35 -7.99 -0.33 -20.66
CA SER A 35 -7.75 1.10 -20.75
C SER A 35 -6.88 1.62 -19.59
N GLN A 36 -7.10 1.13 -18.36
CA GLN A 36 -6.32 1.53 -17.19
C GLN A 36 -4.89 0.97 -17.24
N ILE A 37 -4.74 -0.28 -17.65
CA ILE A 37 -3.43 -0.92 -17.85
C ILE A 37 -2.64 -0.21 -18.95
N THR A 38 -3.29 0.14 -20.07
CA THR A 38 -2.66 0.86 -21.18
C THR A 38 -2.21 2.25 -20.75
N ALA A 39 -3.03 2.98 -19.99
CA ALA A 39 -2.67 4.30 -19.46
C ALA A 39 -1.46 4.22 -18.53
N ALA A 40 -1.41 3.18 -17.68
CA ALA A 40 -0.26 2.93 -16.80
C ALA A 40 1.00 2.55 -17.59
N GLU A 41 0.89 1.70 -18.60
CA GLU A 41 2.02 1.35 -19.48
C GLU A 41 2.55 2.56 -20.24
N LYS A 42 1.67 3.41 -20.77
CA LYS A 42 2.04 4.68 -21.41
C LYS A 42 2.81 5.60 -20.45
N SER A 43 2.40 5.65 -19.19
CA SER A 43 3.08 6.48 -18.19
C SER A 43 4.53 6.05 -17.88
N ILE A 44 4.86 4.78 -18.14
CA ILE A 44 6.20 4.24 -17.90
C ILE A 44 7.06 4.24 -19.17
N THR A 45 6.46 3.88 -20.30
CA THR A 45 7.18 3.75 -21.58
C THR A 45 7.30 5.06 -22.34
N ASN A 46 6.47 6.06 -22.01
CA ASN A 46 6.23 7.25 -22.82
C ASN A 46 5.79 6.92 -24.27
N GLN A 47 5.29 5.71 -24.52
CA GLN A 47 4.76 5.29 -25.81
C GLN A 47 3.24 5.29 -25.77
N ASP A 48 2.62 5.83 -26.83
CA ASP A 48 1.17 5.85 -26.99
C ASP A 48 0.59 4.47 -27.36
N GLU A 49 1.41 3.61 -27.95
CA GLU A 49 1.00 2.28 -28.40
C GLU A 49 1.39 1.20 -27.38
N PRO A 50 0.55 0.16 -27.21
CA PRO A 50 0.90 -1.00 -26.41
C PRO A 50 2.20 -1.65 -26.91
N VAL A 51 3.16 -1.83 -26.02
CA VAL A 51 4.44 -2.42 -26.40
C VAL A 51 4.24 -3.92 -26.66
N LYS A 52 4.80 -4.40 -27.77
CA LYS A 52 4.71 -5.82 -28.13
C LYS A 52 5.38 -6.69 -27.07
N GLY A 53 4.59 -7.54 -26.42
CA GLY A 53 5.05 -8.39 -25.30
C GLY A 53 5.07 -7.69 -23.94
N GLY A 54 4.47 -6.50 -23.87
CA GLY A 54 4.26 -5.71 -22.67
C GLY A 54 3.09 -6.17 -21.80
N PRO A 55 2.87 -5.50 -20.66
CA PRO A 55 1.81 -5.80 -19.72
C PRO A 55 0.40 -5.65 -20.33
N THR A 56 0.18 -4.66 -21.21
CA THR A 56 -1.10 -4.51 -21.94
C THR A 56 -1.34 -5.67 -22.90
N ALA A 57 -0.31 -6.11 -23.63
CA ALA A 57 -0.43 -7.25 -24.54
C ALA A 57 -0.73 -8.57 -23.77
N ALA A 58 -0.13 -8.74 -22.59
CA ALA A 58 -0.44 -9.86 -21.70
C ALA A 58 -1.90 -9.79 -21.22
N ALA A 59 -2.36 -8.62 -20.74
CA ALA A 59 -3.75 -8.42 -20.34
C ALA A 59 -4.76 -8.68 -21.48
N GLN A 60 -4.43 -8.24 -22.70
CA GLN A 60 -5.25 -8.45 -23.90
C GLN A 60 -5.41 -9.93 -24.27
N SER A 61 -4.44 -10.77 -23.91
CA SER A 61 -4.51 -12.22 -24.17
C SER A 61 -5.53 -12.94 -23.28
N HIS A 62 -6.02 -12.26 -22.23
CA HIS A 62 -6.95 -12.81 -21.25
C HIS A 62 -8.30 -12.06 -21.21
N VAL A 63 -8.65 -11.34 -22.28
CA VAL A 63 -9.90 -10.58 -22.36
C VAL A 63 -11.12 -11.49 -22.22
N GLY A 64 -12.07 -11.08 -21.39
CA GLY A 64 -13.25 -11.86 -21.05
C GLY A 64 -13.02 -12.99 -20.04
N GLN A 65 -11.78 -13.18 -19.57
CA GLN A 65 -11.47 -14.09 -18.47
C GLN A 65 -11.56 -13.37 -17.12
N GLU A 66 -11.71 -14.15 -16.06
CA GLU A 66 -11.64 -13.63 -14.69
C GLU A 66 -10.18 -13.36 -14.33
N LEU A 67 -9.92 -12.20 -13.72
CA LEU A 67 -8.63 -11.77 -13.23
C LEU A 67 -8.18 -12.72 -12.12
N THR A 68 -7.26 -13.61 -12.47
CA THR A 68 -6.64 -14.57 -11.57
C THR A 68 -5.21 -14.16 -11.24
N SER A 69 -4.63 -14.80 -10.21
CA SER A 69 -3.21 -14.65 -9.88
C SER A 69 -2.28 -14.95 -11.07
N GLN A 70 -2.69 -15.89 -11.93
CA GLN A 70 -1.93 -16.22 -13.14
C GLN A 70 -1.86 -15.04 -14.10
N ILE A 71 -2.99 -14.38 -14.36
CA ILE A 71 -3.02 -13.24 -15.28
C ILE A 71 -2.25 -12.05 -14.71
N LEU A 72 -2.34 -11.83 -13.40
CA LEU A 72 -1.50 -10.86 -12.70
C LEU A 72 -0.01 -11.15 -12.86
N HIS A 73 0.37 -12.43 -12.75
CA HIS A 73 1.75 -12.85 -12.99
C HIS A 73 2.18 -12.55 -14.44
N ASP A 74 1.35 -12.87 -15.42
CA ASP A 74 1.65 -12.64 -16.84
C ASP A 74 1.78 -11.14 -17.16
N ILE A 75 0.91 -10.29 -16.58
CA ILE A 75 1.02 -8.82 -16.67
C ILE A 75 2.33 -8.34 -16.04
N THR A 76 2.69 -8.86 -14.87
CA THR A 76 3.95 -8.50 -14.18
C THR A 76 5.18 -8.90 -14.98
N MET A 77 5.13 -10.06 -15.62
CA MET A 77 6.19 -10.53 -16.51
C MET A 77 6.31 -9.66 -17.76
N GLY A 78 5.19 -9.16 -18.29
CA GLY A 78 5.17 -8.17 -19.37
C GLY A 78 5.77 -6.84 -18.93
N GLU A 79 5.39 -6.34 -17.75
CA GLU A 79 5.94 -5.11 -17.17
C GLU A 79 7.45 -5.22 -16.96
N ARG A 80 7.93 -6.33 -16.39
CA ARG A 80 9.35 -6.58 -16.19
C ARG A 80 10.17 -6.52 -17.47
N LYS A 81 9.63 -7.02 -18.59
CA LYS A 81 10.33 -6.97 -19.89
C LYS A 81 10.55 -5.54 -20.38
N ILE A 82 9.69 -4.61 -19.97
CA ILE A 82 9.76 -3.20 -20.36
C ILE A 82 10.62 -2.41 -19.37
N THR A 83 10.37 -2.59 -18.07
CA THR A 83 10.97 -1.75 -17.02
C THR A 83 12.29 -2.30 -16.48
N GLY A 84 12.63 -3.55 -16.80
CA GLY A 84 13.81 -4.25 -16.27
C GLY A 84 13.76 -4.50 -14.76
N SER A 85 12.64 -4.18 -14.10
CA SER A 85 12.48 -4.31 -12.64
C SER A 85 11.85 -5.66 -12.31
N ASP A 86 12.41 -6.37 -11.32
CA ASP A 86 11.91 -7.69 -10.90
C ASP A 86 10.59 -7.64 -10.09
N GLY A 87 10.03 -6.46 -9.87
CA GLY A 87 8.78 -6.26 -9.13
C GLY A 87 7.83 -5.25 -9.79
N PRO A 88 6.58 -5.15 -9.29
CA PRO A 88 5.61 -4.16 -9.75
C PRO A 88 6.18 -2.74 -9.58
N VAL A 89 6.20 -1.95 -10.64
CA VAL A 89 6.64 -0.56 -10.56
C VAL A 89 5.51 0.28 -9.95
N GLN A 90 5.87 1.26 -9.13
CA GLN A 90 4.92 2.20 -8.55
C GLN A 90 4.17 2.93 -9.67
N GLY A 91 2.84 2.84 -9.67
CA GLY A 91 2.00 3.42 -10.74
C GLY A 91 1.97 2.60 -12.03
N GLY A 92 2.65 1.45 -12.07
CA GLY A 92 2.68 0.58 -13.22
C GLY A 92 1.44 -0.29 -13.42
N PRO A 93 1.37 -0.94 -14.59
CA PRO A 93 0.22 -1.74 -14.98
C PRO A 93 -0.07 -2.89 -14.01
N THR A 94 0.93 -3.55 -13.44
CA THR A 94 0.70 -4.55 -12.38
C THR A 94 0.14 -3.94 -11.12
N SER A 95 0.64 -2.77 -10.69
CA SER A 95 0.10 -2.06 -9.53
C SER A 95 -1.37 -1.70 -9.73
N VAL A 96 -1.74 -1.30 -10.94
CA VAL A 96 -3.15 -1.05 -11.33
C VAL A 96 -3.96 -2.35 -11.31
N ALA A 97 -3.46 -3.44 -11.90
CA ALA A 97 -4.14 -4.74 -11.88
C ALA A 97 -4.39 -5.25 -10.45
N GLN A 98 -3.40 -5.13 -9.57
CA GLN A 98 -3.51 -5.48 -8.15
C GLN A 98 -4.51 -4.59 -7.43
N LYS A 99 -4.50 -3.28 -7.71
CA LYS A 99 -5.45 -2.32 -7.14
C LYS A 99 -6.88 -2.64 -7.56
N ILE A 100 -7.11 -3.08 -8.80
CA ILE A 100 -8.46 -3.48 -9.25
C ILE A 100 -8.86 -4.79 -8.58
N LEU A 101 -7.96 -5.78 -8.49
CA LEU A 101 -8.24 -7.05 -7.81
C LEU A 101 -8.59 -6.86 -6.32
N THR A 102 -7.82 -6.02 -5.63
CA THR A 102 -8.00 -5.77 -4.18
C THR A 102 -9.07 -4.72 -3.89
N GLY A 103 -9.28 -3.76 -4.79
CA GLY A 103 -10.28 -2.70 -4.68
C GLY A 103 -11.68 -3.09 -5.12
N SER A 104 -11.85 -4.18 -5.87
CA SER A 104 -13.18 -4.67 -6.28
C SER A 104 -13.95 -5.39 -5.17
N GLY A 105 -13.37 -5.50 -3.96
CA GLY A 105 -14.11 -5.80 -2.72
C GLY A 105 -14.90 -4.61 -2.16
N THR A 106 -14.90 -3.47 -2.86
CA THR A 106 -15.51 -2.21 -2.40
C THR A 106 -16.41 -1.60 -3.48
N THR A 107 -17.38 -2.37 -4.00
CA THR A 107 -18.48 -1.75 -4.76
C THR A 107 -19.52 -1.16 -3.80
N SER A 108 -19.19 0.00 -3.25
CA SER A 108 -20.12 1.02 -2.75
C SER A 108 -19.33 2.31 -2.54
N GLY A 109 -19.25 3.15 -3.58
CA GLY A 109 -18.84 4.55 -3.40
C GLY A 109 -17.95 5.13 -4.51
N GLY A 110 -18.57 5.48 -5.64
CA GLY A 110 -18.23 6.68 -6.40
C GLY A 110 -16.89 6.73 -7.14
N ALA A 111 -16.98 6.63 -8.46
CA ALA A 111 -16.09 7.42 -9.31
C ALA A 111 -16.29 8.90 -8.96
N ASN A 112 -15.28 9.52 -8.35
CA ASN A 112 -15.09 10.96 -8.43
C ASN A 112 -13.61 11.27 -8.36
N ASN A 113 -13.15 11.91 -9.43
CA ASN A 113 -12.03 12.84 -9.55
C ASN A 113 -11.18 13.07 -8.28
N ASN A 114 -9.85 12.99 -8.48
CA ASN A 114 -8.87 13.87 -7.85
C ASN A 114 -9.26 14.38 -6.46
N ASN A 115 -9.13 13.53 -5.46
CA ASN A 115 -8.65 14.01 -4.19
C ASN A 115 -8.03 12.84 -3.44
N SER A 116 -6.80 13.04 -3.00
CA SER A 116 -6.24 12.44 -1.80
C SER A 116 -7.12 12.75 -0.57
N ASN A 117 -8.37 12.29 -0.58
CA ASN A 117 -9.13 11.99 0.62
C ASN A 117 -8.64 10.62 1.08
N GLY A 118 -7.35 10.57 1.44
CA GLY A 118 -6.84 9.47 2.23
C GLY A 118 -7.78 9.30 3.40
N GLN A 119 -8.20 8.08 3.66
CA GLN A 119 -9.06 7.80 4.81
C GLN A 119 -8.32 8.33 6.04
N HIS A 120 -8.68 9.51 6.52
CA HIS A 120 -7.98 10.21 7.59
C HIS A 120 -8.41 9.50 8.88
N THR A 121 -7.66 8.47 9.24
CA THR A 121 -8.01 7.57 10.35
C THR A 121 -7.70 8.17 11.71
N GLY A 122 -7.08 9.35 11.75
CA GLY A 122 -6.53 9.96 12.95
C GLY A 122 -5.41 9.14 13.56
N ARG A 123 -4.79 8.24 12.78
CA ARG A 123 -3.69 7.36 13.18
C ARG A 123 -2.46 7.63 12.33
N LEU A 124 -1.29 7.28 12.87
CA LEU A 124 -0.03 7.24 12.13
C LEU A 124 0.03 5.98 11.27
N ASP A 125 -0.88 5.90 10.29
CA ASP A 125 -0.93 4.85 9.29
C ASP A 125 0.13 5.06 8.19
N SER A 126 0.27 4.08 7.29
CA SER A 126 1.25 4.13 6.20
C SER A 126 1.10 5.37 5.30
N SER A 127 -0.13 5.83 5.08
CA SER A 127 -0.45 7.07 4.35
C SER A 127 0.13 8.29 5.05
N THR A 128 -0.11 8.41 6.36
CA THR A 128 0.37 9.54 7.17
C THR A 128 1.89 9.52 7.30
N LEU A 129 2.48 8.34 7.54
CA LEU A 129 3.93 8.17 7.58
C LEU A 129 4.58 8.56 6.25
N SER A 130 3.96 8.21 5.13
CA SER A 130 4.47 8.59 3.80
C SER A 130 4.48 10.11 3.61
N LYS A 131 3.40 10.81 4.01
CA LYS A 131 3.33 12.28 3.97
C LYS A 131 4.39 12.94 4.86
N ILE A 132 4.58 12.41 6.07
CA ILE A 132 5.63 12.88 7.00
C ILE A 132 7.02 12.69 6.36
N THR A 133 7.25 11.53 5.75
CA THR A 133 8.51 11.21 5.06
C THR A 133 8.78 12.14 3.88
N GLU A 134 7.76 12.41 3.07
CA GLU A 134 7.85 13.35 1.96
C GLU A 134 8.20 14.76 2.44
N LYS A 135 7.56 15.24 3.51
CA LYS A 135 7.90 16.52 4.14
C LYS A 135 9.28 16.54 4.78
N GLU A 136 9.73 15.44 5.35
CA GLU A 136 11.11 15.33 5.84
C GLU A 136 12.11 15.43 4.69
N LYS A 137 11.87 14.71 3.59
CA LYS A 137 12.69 14.76 2.38
C LYS A 137 12.78 16.16 1.79
N GLU A 138 11.68 16.91 1.77
CA GLU A 138 11.67 18.31 1.34
C GLU A 138 12.63 19.20 2.17
N ILE A 139 12.87 18.86 3.44
CA ILE A 139 13.71 19.63 4.36
C ILE A 139 15.16 19.16 4.34
N THR A 140 15.38 17.84 4.45
CA THR A 140 16.73 17.26 4.58
C THR A 140 17.37 16.95 3.24
N GLY A 141 16.58 16.85 2.16
CA GLY A 141 17.02 16.37 0.86
C GLY A 141 17.36 14.87 0.82
N ALA A 142 17.18 14.14 1.93
CA ALA A 142 17.47 12.71 2.00
C ALA A 142 16.31 11.88 1.46
N ASP A 143 16.60 10.88 0.61
CA ASP A 143 15.60 9.98 0.04
C ASP A 143 14.99 8.99 1.06
N GLY A 144 15.43 9.01 2.32
CA GLY A 144 14.98 8.09 3.35
C GLY A 144 14.89 8.70 4.75
N PRO A 145 14.35 7.95 5.73
CA PRO A 145 14.20 8.42 7.10
C PRO A 145 15.55 8.77 7.74
N THR A 146 15.66 9.98 8.25
CA THR A 146 16.88 10.45 8.92
C THR A 146 16.94 9.84 10.33
N PRO A 147 18.11 9.35 10.80
CA PRO A 147 18.25 8.83 12.16
C PRO A 147 17.88 9.87 13.23
N GLY A 148 16.78 9.61 13.95
CA GLY A 148 16.25 10.53 14.96
C GLY A 148 15.48 11.72 14.39
N GLY A 149 15.15 11.71 13.10
CA GLY A 149 14.29 12.67 12.44
C GLY A 149 12.80 12.43 12.70
N PRO A 150 11.93 13.31 12.17
CA PRO A 150 10.50 13.26 12.40
C PRO A 150 9.84 11.97 11.88
N THR A 151 10.31 11.40 10.77
CA THR A 151 9.83 10.12 10.23
C THR A 151 10.19 8.97 11.14
N ALA A 152 11.43 8.91 11.64
CA ALA A 152 11.85 7.89 12.58
C ALA A 152 11.00 7.92 13.86
N LYS A 153 10.67 9.12 14.34
CA LYS A 153 9.77 9.34 15.48
C LYS A 153 8.32 8.97 15.17
N ALA A 154 7.82 9.30 13.98
CA ALA A 154 6.48 8.90 13.56
C ALA A 154 6.35 7.37 13.43
N GLN A 155 7.40 6.70 12.96
CA GLN A 155 7.46 5.24 12.85
C GLN A 155 7.43 4.55 14.22
N GLN A 156 7.97 5.15 15.28
CA GLN A 156 7.87 4.61 16.65
C GLN A 156 6.41 4.50 17.12
N HIS A 157 5.54 5.37 16.60
CA HIS A 157 4.12 5.40 16.89
C HIS A 157 3.27 4.87 15.72
N ALA A 158 3.85 4.06 14.83
CA ALA A 158 3.13 3.53 13.67
C ALA A 158 1.89 2.72 14.09
N ASN A 159 0.78 2.95 13.39
CA ASN A 159 -0.56 2.38 13.67
C ASN A 159 -1.24 2.87 14.96
N GLU A 160 -0.58 3.74 15.74
CA GLU A 160 -1.17 4.37 16.91
C GLU A 160 -2.01 5.60 16.51
N PRO A 161 -3.01 5.99 17.31
CA PRO A 161 -3.69 7.28 17.16
C PRO A 161 -2.69 8.45 17.23
N ILE A 162 -2.96 9.52 16.48
CA ILE A 162 -2.19 10.76 16.54
C ILE A 162 -2.51 11.45 17.87
N THR A 163 -1.70 11.14 18.88
CA THR A 163 -1.76 11.73 20.22
C THR A 163 -0.87 12.96 20.32
N SER A 164 -1.06 13.77 21.37
CA SER A 164 -0.17 14.88 21.69
C SER A 164 1.27 14.43 21.91
N GLN A 165 1.47 13.23 22.47
CA GLN A 165 2.79 12.63 22.67
C GLN A 165 3.48 12.36 21.32
N ALA A 166 2.78 11.69 20.40
CA ALA A 166 3.34 11.42 19.07
C ALA A 166 3.68 12.71 18.31
N LEU A 167 2.82 13.73 18.38
CA LEU A 167 3.10 15.04 17.80
C LEU A 167 4.32 15.72 18.43
N HIS A 168 4.49 15.61 19.75
CA HIS A 168 5.65 16.13 20.47
C HIS A 168 6.93 15.42 20.01
N ASP A 169 6.93 14.08 19.99
CA ASP A 169 8.06 13.28 19.53
C ASP A 169 8.46 13.58 18.08
N ILE A 170 7.48 13.71 17.17
CA ILE A 170 7.71 14.11 15.78
C ILE A 170 8.29 15.54 15.71
N THR A 171 7.79 16.46 16.53
CA THR A 171 8.30 17.84 16.58
C THR A 171 9.75 17.89 17.05
N GLU A 172 10.11 17.11 18.07
CA GLU A 172 11.48 17.04 18.56
C GLU A 172 12.42 16.41 17.52
N GLY A 173 11.93 15.41 16.78
CA GLY A 173 12.64 14.87 15.62
C GLY A 173 12.87 15.92 14.52
N GLU A 174 11.84 16.71 14.20
CA GLU A 174 11.93 17.81 13.24
C GLU A 174 12.96 18.85 13.67
N LYS A 175 12.90 19.35 14.91
CA LYS A 175 13.88 20.30 15.44
C LYS A 175 15.31 19.76 15.35
N LYS A 176 15.50 18.47 15.57
CA LYS A 176 16.83 17.85 15.53
C LYS A 176 17.45 17.91 14.13
N ILE A 177 16.64 17.80 13.08
CA ILE A 177 17.12 17.84 11.68
C ILE A 177 17.25 19.27 11.14
N THR A 178 16.44 20.22 11.64
CA THR A 178 16.41 21.62 11.16
C THR A 178 17.25 22.57 12.02
N GLY A 179 17.96 22.07 13.03
CA GLY A 179 18.79 22.90 13.91
C GLY A 179 18.01 23.68 14.99
N GLY A 180 16.80 23.22 15.34
CA GLY A 180 15.98 23.77 16.43
C GLY A 180 14.75 24.54 15.96
N GLU A 181 14.63 24.82 14.66
CA GLU A 181 13.53 25.62 14.12
C GLU A 181 12.40 24.74 13.58
N ARG A 182 11.16 25.12 13.89
CA ARG A 182 9.99 24.43 13.36
C ARG A 182 9.71 24.91 11.94
N VAL A 183 9.61 23.99 10.98
CA VAL A 183 9.36 24.33 9.59
C VAL A 183 7.87 24.50 9.34
N ARG A 184 7.49 25.65 8.79
CA ARG A 184 6.11 25.90 8.38
C ARG A 184 5.75 24.95 7.24
N GLY A 185 4.76 24.08 7.47
CA GLY A 185 4.39 23.04 6.50
C GLY A 185 5.29 21.80 6.53
N GLY A 186 6.18 21.71 7.52
CA GLY A 186 7.04 20.55 7.74
C GLY A 186 6.29 19.30 8.23
N PRO A 187 7.03 18.23 8.57
CA PRO A 187 6.48 16.92 8.89
C PRO A 187 5.50 16.95 10.08
N THR A 188 5.74 17.76 11.11
CA THR A 188 4.77 17.92 12.20
C THR A 188 3.45 18.54 11.71
N SER A 189 3.54 19.51 10.80
CA SER A 189 2.36 20.15 10.23
C SER A 189 1.54 19.16 9.40
N ALA A 190 2.19 18.22 8.70
CA ALA A 190 1.52 17.14 8.00
C ALA A 190 0.77 16.20 8.96
N ALA A 191 1.40 15.79 10.06
CA ALA A 191 0.76 14.97 11.09
C ALA A 191 -0.45 15.67 11.74
N GLN A 192 -0.32 16.97 12.06
CA GLN A 192 -1.42 17.76 12.59
C GLN A 192 -2.55 17.96 11.58
N SER A 193 -2.20 18.16 10.31
CA SER A 193 -3.18 18.28 9.23
C SER A 193 -3.99 17.00 9.10
N GLU A 194 -3.36 15.83 9.23
CA GLU A 194 -4.08 14.56 9.20
C GLU A 194 -5.03 14.41 10.39
N LEU A 195 -4.59 14.76 11.60
CA LEU A 195 -5.47 14.77 12.79
C LEU A 195 -6.66 15.72 12.60
N GLY A 196 -6.44 16.90 12.04
CA GLY A 196 -7.50 17.87 11.75
C GLY A 196 -8.52 17.35 10.74
N LYS A 197 -8.03 16.74 9.65
CA LYS A 197 -8.85 16.11 8.62
C LYS A 197 -9.64 14.89 9.12
N SER A 198 -9.12 14.21 10.14
CA SER A 198 -9.82 13.07 10.77
C SER A 198 -10.97 13.50 11.70
N ARG A 199 -11.02 14.79 12.05
CA ARG A 199 -12.02 15.38 12.95
C ARG A 199 -13.04 16.28 12.23
N SER A 200 -12.85 16.50 10.92
CA SER A 200 -13.75 17.30 10.06
C SER A 200 -14.67 16.40 9.25
#